data_AF-A0A2V4L5S5-F1
#
_entry.id   AF-A0A2V4L5S5-F1
#
_cell.length_a   1.000
_cell.length_b   1.000
_cell.length_c   1.000
_cell.angle_alpha   90.00
_cell.angle_beta   90.00
_cell.angle_gamma   90.00
#
_symmetry.space_group_name_H-M   'P 1'
#
loop_
_entity.id
_entity.type
_entity.pdbx_description
1 polymer ?
#
loop_
_entity_poly.entity_id
_entity_poly.type
_entity_poly.pdbx_seq_one_letter_code
_entity_poly.pdbx_strand_id
1 'polypeptide(L)'
;MSRVPSRPIARPWYVTPSTPRPGTTWSICSCRALATRWRKCTCTSVETIRVSLPWRRRPRRCCRRSMCRWIARSPEMRGRSEHGQALVEYVIILPVLVMLIFGTIQAAFIYSAKSSLNYATFQAARLGAVNNASYDGLRRGLIRGLTPMFVHRNTDADKERAFEEAGAEVDNFALITLISPTQNNFDAYGEWDGEANADAIPNDNLMYRPGTGIQDANLLKIRVQYCLKLVVPIVDRLLSAASSFNSAGVEGSFSRASADAVDNYDDICQAGRRGIVITSEAVVRMQSPALRDAACGSDMQCL
;
A
#
# COMPACT_ATOMS: atom_id res chain seq x y z
N MET A 1 23.75 -28.10 -43.89
CA MET A 1 25.15 -28.10 -43.42
C MET A 1 25.34 -26.85 -42.57
N SER A 2 25.90 -26.80 -41.36
CA SER A 2 26.60 -27.76 -40.52
C SER A 2 26.75 -27.15 -39.11
N ARG A 3 26.33 -27.92 -38.10
CA ARG A 3 26.82 -28.08 -36.71
C ARG A 3 27.04 -26.86 -35.78
N VAL A 4 26.26 -26.92 -34.70
CA VAL A 4 26.46 -26.42 -33.33
C VAL A 4 27.75 -27.00 -32.71
N PRO A 5 28.33 -26.37 -31.65
CA PRO A 5 28.24 -27.03 -30.36
C PRO A 5 27.87 -26.10 -29.19
N SER A 6 26.95 -26.62 -28.39
CA SER A 6 26.37 -26.10 -27.16
C SER A 6 27.33 -26.24 -25.99
N ARG A 7 27.35 -25.26 -25.09
CA ARG A 7 28.05 -25.35 -23.78
C ARG A 7 27.05 -25.61 -22.65
N PRO A 8 27.42 -26.37 -21.60
CA PRO A 8 26.47 -27.09 -20.77
C PRO A 8 26.02 -26.31 -19.53
N ILE A 9 24.80 -26.66 -19.13
CA ILE A 9 24.05 -26.28 -17.95
C ILE A 9 24.71 -26.88 -16.69
N ALA A 10 24.98 -26.04 -15.68
CA ALA A 10 25.40 -26.48 -14.36
C ALA A 10 24.24 -27.22 -13.64
N ARG A 11 24.49 -28.45 -13.23
CA ARG A 11 23.59 -29.31 -12.45
C ARG A 11 24.33 -29.84 -11.20
N PRO A 12 23.60 -30.24 -10.16
CA PRO A 12 24.06 -30.25 -8.78
C PRO A 12 24.98 -31.43 -8.46
N TRP A 13 25.88 -31.21 -7.50
CA TRP A 13 26.74 -32.24 -6.92
C TRP A 13 25.91 -33.17 -6.04
N TYR A 14 25.43 -34.27 -6.62
CA TYR A 14 25.09 -35.48 -5.86
C TYR A 14 26.35 -36.32 -5.73
N VAL A 15 26.77 -36.56 -4.48
CA VAL A 15 27.82 -37.53 -4.15
C VAL A 15 27.13 -38.86 -3.87
N THR A 16 27.27 -39.83 -4.78
CA THR A 16 27.05 -41.25 -4.50
C THR A 16 28.40 -41.96 -4.51
N PRO A 17 28.81 -42.60 -3.41
CA PRO A 17 29.79 -43.66 -3.47
C PRO A 17 29.07 -45.01 -3.35
N SER A 18 29.11 -45.73 -4.47
CA SER A 18 29.35 -47.17 -4.61
C SER A 18 29.36 -48.02 -3.34
N THR A 19 28.53 -49.06 -3.39
CA THR A 19 28.55 -50.27 -2.59
C THR A 19 29.93 -50.94 -2.52
N PRO A 20 30.44 -51.29 -1.32
CA PRO A 20 31.63 -52.14 -1.17
C PRO A 20 31.29 -53.63 -1.33
N ARG A 21 32.19 -54.35 -2.02
CA ARG A 21 32.22 -55.81 -2.18
C ARG A 21 32.43 -56.53 -0.83
N PRO A 22 32.02 -57.81 -0.70
CA PRO A 22 32.11 -58.57 0.54
C PRO A 22 33.57 -58.93 0.86
N GLY A 23 33.99 -58.77 2.11
CA GLY A 23 35.28 -59.31 2.59
C GLY A 23 36.19 -58.38 3.38
N THR A 24 35.70 -57.30 4.00
CA THR A 24 36.51 -56.49 4.91
C THR A 24 35.83 -56.28 6.25
N THR A 25 36.41 -56.86 7.28
CA THR A 25 36.16 -56.67 8.70
C THR A 25 36.52 -55.24 9.12
N TRP A 26 35.58 -54.53 9.75
CA TRP A 26 35.85 -53.24 10.41
C TRP A 26 35.57 -53.37 11.90
N SER A 27 36.55 -52.98 12.70
CA SER A 27 36.45 -52.82 14.14
C SER A 27 35.67 -51.54 14.47
N ILE A 28 34.64 -51.67 15.30
CA ILE A 28 33.88 -50.52 15.80
C ILE A 28 34.67 -49.90 16.96
N CYS A 29 35.29 -48.74 16.72
CA CYS A 29 35.80 -47.88 17.78
C CYS A 29 34.72 -46.85 18.13
N SER A 30 34.11 -46.96 19.30
CA SER A 30 33.25 -45.92 19.87
C SER A 30 34.10 -45.00 20.76
N CYS A 31 34.23 -43.72 20.40
CA CYS A 31 34.73 -42.69 21.29
C CYS A 31 33.54 -41.91 21.85
N ARG A 32 33.34 -41.97 23.17
CA ARG A 32 32.36 -41.15 23.89
C ARG A 32 33.10 -40.04 24.61
N ALA A 33 32.93 -38.80 24.16
CA ALA A 33 33.49 -37.63 24.84
C ALA A 33 32.58 -37.23 25.99
N LEU A 34 33.05 -37.41 27.23
CA LEU A 34 32.48 -36.76 28.41
C LEU A 34 33.64 -36.17 29.22
N ALA A 35 33.47 -34.91 29.59
CA ALA A 35 34.45 -34.08 30.26
C ALA A 35 34.86 -34.67 31.63
N THR A 36 36.10 -34.39 32.00
CA THR A 36 36.75 -34.55 33.32
C THR A 36 37.35 -35.92 33.69
N ARG A 37 38.66 -35.88 33.94
CA ARG A 37 39.53 -36.84 34.68
C ARG A 37 40.06 -38.06 33.92
N TRP A 38 41.39 -38.18 33.92
CA TRP A 38 42.20 -39.19 33.23
C TRP A 38 41.98 -40.62 33.75
N ARG A 39 41.88 -41.60 32.83
CA ARG A 39 42.65 -42.86 32.85
C ARG A 39 42.58 -43.60 31.50
N LYS A 40 43.67 -44.31 31.22
CA LYS A 40 44.05 -45.03 29.99
C LYS A 40 43.15 -46.23 29.67
N CYS A 41 42.96 -46.50 28.38
CA CYS A 41 42.56 -47.79 27.75
C CYS A 41 42.93 -47.69 26.25
N THR A 42 43.61 -48.60 25.54
CA THR A 42 44.15 -49.97 25.75
C THR A 42 45.12 -50.27 24.59
N CYS A 43 45.97 -51.29 24.72
CA CYS A 43 46.49 -52.17 23.65
C CYS A 43 46.72 -53.53 24.36
N THR A 44 46.43 -54.72 23.81
CA THR A 44 47.14 -55.42 22.73
C THR A 44 46.47 -56.80 22.58
N SER A 45 46.27 -57.31 21.36
CA SER A 45 45.98 -58.73 21.12
C SER A 45 47.16 -59.40 20.41
N VAL A 46 47.64 -60.50 20.99
CA VAL A 46 48.70 -61.39 20.52
C VAL A 46 48.15 -62.44 19.56
N GLU A 47 49.04 -62.87 18.67
CA GLU A 47 48.92 -63.87 17.59
C GLU A 47 48.49 -65.30 17.97
N THR A 48 47.91 -65.93 16.94
CA THR A 48 48.04 -67.33 16.48
C THR A 48 47.40 -68.52 17.21
N ILE A 49 46.81 -69.32 16.31
CA ILE A 49 46.10 -70.59 16.40
C ILE A 49 46.96 -71.73 16.97
N ARG A 50 46.35 -72.57 17.82
CA ARG A 50 46.67 -74.02 17.89
C ARG A 50 45.41 -74.86 18.05
N VAL A 51 45.40 -75.93 17.29
CA VAL A 51 44.39 -76.98 17.14
C VAL A 51 44.45 -77.96 18.32
N SER A 52 43.29 -78.43 18.80
CA SER A 52 42.92 -79.86 18.99
C SER A 52 41.84 -80.06 20.08
N LEU A 53 40.81 -80.83 19.72
CA LEU A 53 39.75 -81.46 20.54
C LEU A 53 40.32 -82.31 21.73
N PRO A 54 39.55 -83.01 22.61
CA PRO A 54 38.10 -83.30 22.65
C PRO A 54 37.46 -83.30 24.09
N TRP A 55 36.19 -83.73 24.17
CA TRP A 55 35.44 -84.28 25.34
C TRP A 55 34.55 -83.35 26.21
N ARG A 56 33.24 -83.52 25.97
CA ARG A 56 32.24 -84.08 26.90
C ARG A 56 31.78 -83.21 28.10
N ARG A 57 30.52 -82.76 28.05
CA ARG A 57 29.35 -83.30 28.81
C ARG A 57 28.13 -82.35 28.70
N ARG A 58 26.95 -83.00 28.60
CA ARG A 58 25.54 -82.52 28.65
C ARG A 58 25.24 -81.62 29.89
N PRO A 59 24.17 -80.79 29.92
CA PRO A 59 22.74 -81.19 29.90
C PRO A 59 21.86 -80.37 28.93
N ARG A 60 20.86 -80.93 28.23
CA ARG A 60 19.55 -81.48 28.64
C ARG A 60 18.57 -80.44 29.24
N ARG A 61 17.39 -80.38 28.60
CA ARG A 61 16.05 -79.88 29.04
C ARG A 61 15.78 -78.41 28.73
N CYS A 62 14.55 -77.99 28.42
CA CYS A 62 13.29 -78.65 28.06
C CYS A 62 12.34 -77.53 27.59
N CYS A 63 11.25 -77.91 26.93
CA CYS A 63 10.06 -77.10 26.66
C CYS A 63 10.20 -75.97 25.62
N ARG A 64 9.93 -76.31 24.36
CA ARG A 64 9.39 -75.33 23.41
C ARG A 64 8.11 -75.86 22.80
N ARG A 65 6.99 -75.63 23.48
CA ARG A 65 5.68 -75.65 22.83
C ARG A 65 4.70 -74.76 23.60
N SER A 66 3.93 -74.04 22.80
CA SER A 66 2.71 -73.30 23.12
C SER A 66 2.82 -71.97 23.86
N MET A 67 2.14 -70.98 23.27
CA MET A 67 1.79 -69.66 23.79
C MET A 67 2.92 -68.64 23.94
N CYS A 68 3.16 -67.93 22.84
CA CYS A 68 3.07 -66.47 22.82
C CYS A 68 2.65 -66.08 21.40
N ARG A 69 1.33 -66.04 21.18
CA ARG A 69 0.75 -65.30 20.06
C ARG A 69 1.24 -63.87 20.24
N TRP A 70 2.16 -63.47 19.37
CA TRP A 70 2.72 -62.13 19.33
C TRP A 70 1.56 -61.14 19.26
N ILE A 71 1.45 -60.34 20.32
CA ILE A 71 0.74 -59.07 20.29
C ILE A 71 1.22 -58.37 19.04
N ALA A 72 0.30 -58.18 18.08
CA ALA A 72 0.51 -57.30 16.96
C ALA A 72 1.01 -55.98 17.54
N ARG A 73 2.29 -55.68 17.34
CA ARG A 73 2.81 -54.33 17.53
C ARG A 73 2.05 -53.50 16.52
N SER A 74 1.04 -52.80 17.01
CA SER A 74 0.49 -51.61 16.37
C SER A 74 1.69 -50.83 15.81
N PRO A 75 1.70 -50.40 14.54
CA PRO A 75 2.69 -49.44 14.13
C PRO A 75 2.47 -48.26 15.08
N GLU A 76 3.44 -48.05 15.95
CA GLU A 76 3.52 -46.88 16.79
C GLU A 76 3.52 -45.74 15.77
N MET A 77 2.34 -45.14 15.57
CA MET A 77 2.23 -43.90 14.86
C MET A 77 3.07 -42.97 15.71
N ARG A 78 4.34 -42.83 15.34
CA ARG A 78 5.14 -41.65 15.65
C ARG A 78 4.32 -40.51 15.06
N GLY A 79 3.37 -40.03 15.85
CA GLY A 79 2.78 -38.74 15.67
C GLY A 79 3.97 -37.82 15.70
N ARG A 80 4.45 -37.44 14.52
CA ARG A 80 5.33 -36.29 14.39
C ARG A 80 4.54 -35.19 15.06
N SER A 81 5.05 -34.74 16.18
CA SER A 81 4.44 -33.68 16.95
C SER A 81 4.51 -32.45 16.06
N GLU A 82 3.45 -32.22 15.27
CA GLU A 82 3.17 -31.02 14.48
C GLU A 82 2.85 -29.84 15.43
N HIS A 83 3.62 -29.70 16.49
CA HIS A 83 3.39 -28.73 17.54
C HIS A 83 4.17 -27.47 17.17
N GLY A 84 3.49 -26.56 16.47
CA GLY A 84 3.99 -25.20 16.22
C GLY A 84 4.10 -24.78 14.76
N GLN A 85 3.93 -25.67 13.77
CA GLN A 85 3.98 -25.27 12.35
C GLN A 85 2.91 -24.22 12.03
N ALA A 86 1.67 -24.43 12.51
CA ALA A 86 0.57 -23.49 12.30
C ALA A 86 0.84 -22.10 12.91
N LEU A 87 1.62 -22.02 13.99
CA LEU A 87 1.96 -20.74 14.63
C LEU A 87 2.96 -19.95 13.79
N VAL A 88 3.94 -20.64 13.18
CA VAL A 88 4.91 -20.01 12.28
C VAL A 88 4.25 -19.52 10.99
N GLU A 89 3.36 -20.33 10.41
CA GLU A 89 2.58 -19.93 9.23
C GLU A 89 1.71 -18.70 9.52
N TYR A 90 1.06 -18.67 10.68
CA TYR A 90 0.24 -17.54 11.09
C TYR A 90 1.05 -16.26 11.31
N VAL A 91 2.25 -16.35 11.89
CA VAL A 91 3.14 -15.18 12.11
C VAL A 91 3.57 -14.52 10.79
N ILE A 92 3.69 -15.29 9.71
CA ILE A 92 4.05 -14.78 8.39
C ILE A 92 2.82 -14.20 7.66
N ILE A 93 1.66 -14.86 7.77
CA ILE A 93 0.44 -14.46 7.06
C ILE A 93 -0.24 -13.26 7.73
N LEU A 94 -0.25 -13.21 9.07
CA LEU A 94 -0.90 -12.16 9.85
C LEU A 94 -0.49 -10.73 9.43
N PRO A 95 0.80 -10.36 9.30
CA PRO A 95 1.16 -8.99 8.92
C PRO A 95 0.67 -8.62 7.52
N VAL A 96 0.67 -9.56 6.57
CA VAL A 96 0.16 -9.34 5.22
C VAL A 96 -1.35 -9.16 5.24
N LEU A 97 -2.06 -9.99 5.99
CA LEU A 97 -3.53 -9.91 6.14
C LEU A 97 -3.96 -8.60 6.82
N VAL A 98 -3.25 -8.20 7.88
CA VAL A 98 -3.48 -6.94 8.59
C VAL A 98 -3.26 -5.75 7.65
N MET A 99 -2.17 -5.74 6.88
CA MET A 99 -1.90 -4.68 5.89
C MET A 99 -3.01 -4.59 4.84
N LEU A 100 -3.53 -5.72 4.36
CA LEU A 100 -4.60 -5.75 3.37
C LEU A 100 -5.92 -5.20 3.95
N ILE A 101 -6.28 -5.59 5.17
CA ILE A 101 -7.50 -5.11 5.82
C ILE A 101 -7.42 -3.61 6.08
N PHE A 102 -6.34 -3.12 6.70
CA PHE A 102 -6.20 -1.69 6.95
C PHE A 102 -6.04 -0.89 5.66
N GLY A 103 -5.37 -1.44 4.64
CA GLY A 103 -5.24 -0.82 3.32
C GLY A 103 -6.59 -0.63 2.63
N THR A 104 -7.47 -1.63 2.66
CA THR A 104 -8.81 -1.52 2.07
C THR A 104 -9.70 -0.53 2.83
N ILE A 105 -9.62 -0.49 4.16
CA ILE A 105 -10.34 0.51 4.99
C ILE A 105 -9.85 1.93 4.66
N GLN A 106 -8.53 2.13 4.58
CA GLN A 106 -7.95 3.43 4.23
C GLN A 106 -8.38 3.87 2.81
N ALA A 107 -8.40 2.94 1.85
CA ALA A 107 -8.89 3.22 0.50
C ALA A 107 -10.38 3.61 0.49
N ALA A 108 -11.21 2.97 1.31
CA ALA A 108 -12.62 3.31 1.44
C ALA A 108 -12.81 4.74 1.98
N PHE A 109 -12.01 5.16 2.97
CA PHE A 109 -12.05 6.54 3.48
C PHE A 109 -11.60 7.56 2.43
N ILE A 110 -10.54 7.27 1.67
CA ILE A 110 -10.07 8.14 0.58
C ILE A 110 -11.15 8.25 -0.50
N TYR A 111 -11.80 7.14 -0.86
CA TYR A 111 -12.85 7.14 -1.86
C TYR A 111 -14.07 7.95 -1.41
N SER A 112 -14.49 7.80 -0.15
CA SER A 112 -15.57 8.60 0.43
C SER A 112 -15.25 10.10 0.38
N ALA A 113 -14.04 10.49 0.81
CA ALA A 113 -13.59 11.88 0.75
C ALA A 113 -13.53 12.41 -0.70
N LYS A 114 -13.05 11.60 -1.65
CA LYS A 114 -13.03 11.97 -3.07
C LYS A 114 -14.44 12.17 -3.63
N SER A 115 -15.40 11.32 -3.26
CA SER A 115 -16.79 11.48 -3.67
C SER A 115 -17.40 12.77 -3.12
N SER A 116 -17.14 13.09 -1.85
CA SER A 116 -17.58 14.35 -1.23
C SER A 116 -16.94 15.57 -1.89
N LEU A 117 -15.63 15.50 -2.18
CA LEU A 117 -14.93 16.57 -2.90
C LEU A 117 -15.50 16.75 -4.31
N ASN A 118 -15.77 15.67 -5.05
CA ASN A 118 -16.40 15.76 -6.37
C ASN A 118 -17.73 16.53 -6.29
N TYR A 119 -18.61 16.15 -5.36
CA TYR A 119 -19.86 16.87 -5.13
C TYR A 119 -19.61 18.35 -4.80
N ALA A 120 -18.64 18.63 -3.91
CA ALA A 120 -18.32 19.99 -3.53
C ALA A 120 -17.76 20.83 -4.67
N THR A 121 -16.94 20.25 -5.55
CA THR A 121 -16.45 20.93 -6.76
C THR A 121 -17.56 21.23 -7.75
N PHE A 122 -18.56 20.35 -7.90
CA PHE A 122 -19.72 20.64 -8.72
C PHE A 122 -20.56 21.78 -8.13
N GLN A 123 -20.74 21.83 -6.81
CA GLN A 123 -21.42 22.95 -6.14
C GLN A 123 -20.65 24.26 -6.27
N ALA A 124 -19.32 24.22 -6.13
CA ALA A 124 -18.43 25.34 -6.38
C ALA A 124 -18.59 25.86 -7.82
N ALA A 125 -18.47 24.98 -8.82
CA ALA A 125 -18.63 25.36 -10.23
C ALA A 125 -20.02 25.94 -10.52
N ARG A 126 -21.09 25.37 -9.94
CA ARG A 126 -22.45 25.89 -10.12
C ARG A 126 -22.61 27.30 -9.53
N LEU A 127 -22.06 27.54 -8.34
CA LEU A 127 -22.11 28.86 -7.72
C LEU A 127 -21.17 29.87 -8.38
N GLY A 128 -20.02 29.43 -8.89
CA GLY A 128 -19.15 30.26 -9.72
C GLY A 128 -19.85 30.66 -11.03
N ALA A 129 -20.54 29.74 -11.69
CA ALA A 129 -21.23 29.98 -12.96
C ALA A 129 -22.30 31.09 -12.89
N VAL A 130 -22.92 31.29 -11.72
CA VAL A 130 -23.93 32.33 -11.49
C VAL A 130 -23.35 33.61 -10.85
N ASN A 131 -22.13 33.57 -10.31
CA ASN A 131 -21.45 34.70 -9.67
C ASN A 131 -20.20 35.11 -10.46
N ASN A 132 -20.32 35.20 -11.78
CA ASN A 132 -19.30 35.72 -12.69
C ASN A 132 -17.93 35.01 -12.64
N ALA A 133 -17.91 33.73 -12.28
CA ALA A 133 -16.68 32.95 -12.02
C ALA A 133 -15.75 33.53 -10.93
N SER A 134 -16.29 34.38 -10.04
CA SER A 134 -15.54 34.96 -8.92
C SER A 134 -15.03 33.90 -7.93
N TYR A 135 -13.86 34.16 -7.33
CA TYR A 135 -13.29 33.30 -6.31
C TYR A 135 -14.23 33.13 -5.11
N ASP A 136 -14.86 34.21 -4.65
CA ASP A 136 -15.81 34.15 -3.53
C ASP A 136 -17.01 33.24 -3.84
N GLY A 137 -17.53 33.27 -5.08
CA GLY A 137 -18.60 32.38 -5.51
C GLY A 137 -18.18 30.89 -5.50
N LEU A 138 -16.97 30.61 -6.01
CA LEU A 138 -16.38 29.26 -6.01
C LEU A 138 -16.15 28.77 -4.57
N ARG A 139 -15.51 29.59 -3.73
CA ARG A 139 -15.22 29.31 -2.33
C ARG A 139 -16.49 29.01 -1.56
N ARG A 140 -17.53 29.86 -1.64
CA ARG A 140 -18.81 29.63 -0.97
C ARG A 140 -19.49 28.33 -1.41
N GLY A 141 -19.36 27.94 -2.68
CA GLY A 141 -19.89 26.67 -3.14
C GLY A 141 -19.11 25.46 -2.69
N LEU A 142 -17.78 25.58 -2.62
CA LEU A 142 -16.92 24.53 -2.08
C LEU A 142 -17.21 24.30 -0.60
N ILE A 143 -17.32 25.37 0.21
CA ILE A 143 -17.65 25.28 1.63
C ILE A 143 -18.97 24.54 1.82
N ARG A 144 -20.05 24.95 1.12
CA ARG A 144 -21.37 24.29 1.20
C ARG A 144 -21.32 22.81 0.84
N GLY A 145 -20.47 22.45 -0.12
CA GLY A 145 -20.29 21.07 -0.55
C GLY A 145 -19.50 20.22 0.44
N LEU A 146 -18.54 20.82 1.15
CA LEU A 146 -17.70 20.15 2.15
C LEU A 146 -18.31 20.14 3.55
N THR A 147 -19.21 21.07 3.88
CA THR A 147 -19.87 21.16 5.21
C THR A 147 -20.38 19.80 5.73
N PRO A 148 -21.05 18.94 4.93
CA PRO A 148 -21.56 17.66 5.41
C PRO A 148 -20.47 16.72 5.99
N MET A 149 -19.19 16.92 5.64
CA MET A 149 -18.09 16.12 6.20
C MET A 149 -17.74 16.50 7.65
N PHE A 150 -18.11 17.71 8.09
CA PHE A 150 -17.79 18.24 9.43
C PHE A 150 -18.99 18.16 10.39
N VAL A 151 -20.17 17.83 9.88
CA VAL A 151 -21.38 17.66 10.70
C VAL A 151 -21.31 16.35 11.48
N HIS A 152 -21.02 16.44 12.78
CA HIS A 152 -20.98 15.29 13.68
C HIS A 152 -22.35 14.92 14.27
N ARG A 153 -23.24 15.91 14.39
CA ARG A 153 -24.56 15.80 15.02
C ARG A 153 -25.55 16.64 14.24
N ASN A 154 -26.81 16.24 14.28
CA ASN A 154 -27.90 16.84 13.52
C ASN A 154 -28.57 18.04 14.23
N THR A 155 -27.85 18.74 15.11
CA THR A 155 -28.35 19.96 15.76
C THR A 155 -28.02 21.20 14.93
N ASP A 156 -28.83 22.26 15.02
CA ASP A 156 -28.58 23.48 14.23
C ASP A 156 -27.30 24.21 14.65
N ALA A 157 -26.95 24.18 15.94
CA ALA A 157 -25.69 24.71 16.43
C ALA A 157 -24.47 23.96 15.88
N ASP A 158 -24.57 22.64 15.71
CA ASP A 158 -23.48 21.83 15.15
C ASP A 158 -23.33 22.05 13.63
N LYS A 159 -24.43 22.34 12.92
CA LYS A 159 -24.37 22.70 11.49
C LYS A 159 -23.64 24.02 11.26
N GLU A 160 -23.89 25.03 12.10
CA GLU A 160 -23.21 26.33 11.99
C GLU A 160 -21.71 26.18 12.24
N ARG A 161 -21.33 25.46 13.32
CA ARG A 161 -19.92 25.16 13.61
C ARG A 161 -19.24 24.39 12.49
N ALA A 162 -19.93 23.40 11.91
CA ALA A 162 -19.42 22.63 10.77
C ALA A 162 -19.21 23.51 9.52
N PHE A 163 -20.03 24.55 9.34
CA PHE A 163 -19.87 25.49 8.24
C PHE A 163 -18.64 26.39 8.45
N GLU A 164 -18.44 26.90 9.67
CA GLU A 164 -17.23 27.65 10.05
C GLU A 164 -15.96 26.81 9.91
N GLU A 165 -15.99 25.55 10.40
CA GLU A 165 -14.87 24.61 10.29
C GLU A 165 -14.56 24.28 8.82
N ALA A 166 -15.58 24.06 7.99
CA ALA A 166 -15.40 23.85 6.55
C ALA A 166 -14.81 25.09 5.86
N GLY A 167 -15.19 26.29 6.30
CA GLY A 167 -14.62 27.55 5.81
C GLY A 167 -13.13 27.66 6.10
N ALA A 168 -12.74 27.42 7.35
CA ALA A 168 -11.33 27.42 7.75
C ALA A 168 -10.55 26.30 7.06
N GLU A 169 -11.15 25.13 6.85
CA GLU A 169 -10.48 24.04 6.15
C GLU A 169 -10.22 24.37 4.68
N VAL A 170 -11.20 24.97 3.98
CA VAL A 170 -11.04 25.40 2.58
C VAL A 170 -9.93 26.44 2.46
N ASP A 171 -9.88 27.42 3.36
CA ASP A 171 -8.92 28.53 3.29
C ASP A 171 -7.47 28.10 3.55
N ASN A 172 -7.26 27.04 4.35
CA ASN A 172 -5.92 26.60 4.75
C ASN A 172 -5.42 25.37 3.97
N PHE A 173 -6.32 24.55 3.41
CA PHE A 173 -5.99 23.21 2.89
C PHE A 173 -6.62 22.86 1.54
N ALA A 174 -7.28 23.81 0.87
CA ALA A 174 -7.79 23.64 -0.48
C ALA A 174 -7.20 24.68 -1.44
N LEU A 175 -6.84 24.24 -2.64
CA LEU A 175 -6.41 25.09 -3.74
C LEU A 175 -7.43 25.01 -4.86
N ILE A 176 -7.99 26.16 -5.25
CA ILE A 176 -8.93 26.27 -6.36
C ILE A 176 -8.18 26.82 -7.58
N THR A 177 -8.18 26.06 -8.66
CA THR A 177 -7.57 26.45 -9.92
C THR A 177 -8.63 26.55 -11.01
N LEU A 178 -8.64 27.68 -11.71
CA LEU A 178 -9.55 27.93 -12.81
C LEU A 178 -8.85 27.55 -14.12
N ILE A 179 -9.34 26.48 -14.77
CA ILE A 179 -8.75 25.94 -16.01
C ILE A 179 -9.35 26.63 -17.25
N SER A 180 -10.64 26.95 -17.20
CA SER A 180 -11.34 27.72 -18.25
C SER A 180 -12.42 28.56 -17.59
N PRO A 181 -12.60 29.84 -17.97
CA PRO A 181 -11.86 30.58 -18.99
C PRO A 181 -10.40 30.86 -18.63
N THR A 182 -9.51 30.82 -19.63
CA THR A 182 -8.09 31.20 -19.48
C THR A 182 -7.87 32.67 -19.80
N GLN A 183 -6.71 33.22 -19.44
CA GLN A 183 -6.34 34.59 -19.83
C GLN A 183 -6.44 34.82 -21.35
N ASN A 184 -6.03 33.84 -22.16
CA ASN A 184 -6.17 33.91 -23.62
C ASN A 184 -7.63 33.96 -24.08
N ASN A 185 -8.56 33.34 -23.35
CA ASN A 185 -9.99 33.41 -23.65
C ASN A 185 -10.54 34.82 -23.37
N PHE A 186 -10.06 35.47 -22.30
CA PHE A 186 -10.39 36.87 -22.01
C PHE A 186 -9.79 37.81 -23.05
N ASP A 187 -8.55 37.58 -23.49
CA ASP A 187 -7.93 38.44 -24.50
C ASP A 187 -8.59 38.29 -25.89
N ALA A 188 -9.13 37.11 -26.21
CA ALA A 188 -9.76 36.82 -27.49
C ALA A 188 -11.26 37.18 -27.56
N TYR A 189 -12.00 37.01 -26.46
CA TYR A 189 -13.47 37.13 -26.43
C TYR A 189 -14.00 38.08 -25.35
N GLY A 190 -13.12 38.63 -24.51
CA GLY A 190 -13.49 39.59 -23.48
C GLY A 190 -14.00 40.89 -24.10
N GLU A 191 -15.12 41.36 -23.57
CA GLU A 191 -15.72 42.65 -23.90
C GLU A 191 -15.84 43.45 -22.60
N TRP A 192 -15.60 44.76 -22.69
CA TRP A 192 -15.71 45.63 -21.53
C TRP A 192 -17.15 45.68 -21.04
N ASP A 193 -17.40 45.19 -19.82
CA ASP A 193 -18.69 45.32 -19.17
C ASP A 193 -18.73 46.59 -18.32
N GLY A 194 -19.59 47.53 -18.72
CA GLY A 194 -19.76 48.80 -18.02
C GLY A 194 -20.41 48.66 -16.64
N GLU A 195 -21.14 47.58 -16.38
CA GLU A 195 -21.77 47.34 -15.08
C GLU A 195 -20.77 46.76 -14.07
N ALA A 196 -19.96 45.80 -14.50
CA ALA A 196 -18.90 45.21 -13.67
C ALA A 196 -17.58 46.02 -13.67
N ASN A 197 -17.43 47.00 -14.57
CA ASN A 197 -16.20 47.78 -14.76
C ASN A 197 -14.95 46.89 -14.97
N ALA A 198 -15.11 45.81 -15.73
CA ALA A 198 -14.07 44.82 -16.01
C ALA A 198 -14.32 44.11 -17.35
N ASP A 199 -13.27 43.50 -17.91
CA ASP A 199 -13.41 42.65 -19.09
C ASP A 199 -14.17 41.37 -18.72
N ALA A 200 -15.28 41.16 -19.42
CA ALA A 200 -16.18 40.04 -19.21
C ALA A 200 -16.30 39.21 -20.48
N ILE A 201 -16.35 37.89 -20.34
CA ILE A 201 -16.80 37.03 -21.43
C ILE A 201 -18.33 37.04 -21.41
N PRO A 202 -18.99 37.58 -22.45
CA PRO A 202 -20.45 37.70 -22.47
C PRO A 202 -21.12 36.33 -22.51
N ASN A 203 -22.21 36.19 -21.75
CA ASN A 203 -23.03 34.97 -21.71
C ASN A 203 -24.33 35.09 -22.56
N ASP A 204 -24.54 36.21 -23.25
CA ASP A 204 -25.75 36.48 -24.01
C ASP A 204 -25.62 36.12 -25.49
N ASN A 205 -26.73 35.73 -26.13
CA ASN A 205 -26.84 35.47 -27.57
C ASN A 205 -25.71 34.62 -28.17
N LEU A 206 -25.20 33.67 -27.38
CA LEU A 206 -23.99 32.92 -27.66
C LEU A 206 -24.03 32.19 -29.02
N MET A 207 -25.23 31.82 -29.48
CA MET A 207 -25.48 31.17 -30.77
C MET A 207 -25.31 32.11 -31.97
N TYR A 208 -25.52 33.41 -31.79
CA TYR A 208 -25.47 34.41 -32.86
C TYR A 208 -24.16 35.21 -32.88
N ARG A 209 -23.35 35.12 -31.82
CA ARG A 209 -22.07 35.82 -31.73
C ARG A 209 -21.04 35.16 -32.66
N PRO A 210 -20.35 35.92 -33.52
CA PRO A 210 -19.35 35.36 -34.43
C PRO A 210 -18.16 34.79 -33.65
N GLY A 211 -17.65 33.64 -34.09
CA GLY A 211 -16.48 32.98 -33.51
C GLY A 211 -16.77 31.55 -33.04
N THR A 212 -15.95 30.60 -33.46
CA THR A 212 -16.14 29.16 -33.17
C THR A 212 -15.69 28.75 -31.77
N GLY A 213 -14.99 29.62 -31.01
CA GLY A 213 -14.44 29.28 -29.69
C GLY A 213 -15.13 29.94 -28.49
N ILE A 214 -16.08 30.87 -28.67
CA ILE A 214 -16.71 31.56 -27.54
C ILE A 214 -17.57 30.63 -26.67
N GLN A 215 -18.15 29.59 -27.28
CA GLN A 215 -18.93 28.57 -26.58
C GLN A 215 -18.06 27.75 -25.61
N ASP A 216 -16.79 27.52 -25.97
CA ASP A 216 -15.82 26.81 -25.14
C ASP A 216 -15.25 27.74 -24.06
N ALA A 217 -14.97 29.00 -24.42
CA ALA A 217 -14.58 30.04 -23.47
C ALA A 217 -15.65 30.29 -22.38
N ASN A 218 -16.92 30.03 -22.69
CA ASN A 218 -18.03 30.16 -21.75
C ASN A 218 -18.29 28.91 -20.88
N LEU A 219 -17.41 27.90 -20.96
CA LEU A 219 -17.39 26.78 -20.03
C LEU A 219 -16.49 27.11 -18.84
N LEU A 220 -17.09 27.09 -17.66
CA LEU A 220 -16.38 27.16 -16.39
C LEU A 220 -15.83 25.78 -16.07
N LYS A 221 -14.52 25.59 -16.25
CA LYS A 221 -13.79 24.41 -15.82
C LYS A 221 -12.92 24.77 -14.63
N ILE A 222 -13.18 24.15 -13.49
CA ILE A 222 -12.37 24.31 -12.27
C ILE A 222 -11.75 22.99 -11.87
N ARG A 223 -10.59 23.07 -11.23
CA ARG A 223 -9.94 21.97 -10.52
C ARG A 223 -9.70 22.40 -9.09
N VAL A 224 -10.17 21.58 -8.16
CA VAL A 224 -9.94 21.75 -6.72
C VAL A 224 -9.00 20.65 -6.26
N GLN A 225 -7.96 21.04 -5.54
CA GLN A 225 -7.03 20.15 -4.88
C GLN A 225 -7.20 20.33 -3.38
N TYR A 226 -7.32 19.23 -2.64
CA TYR A 226 -7.61 19.27 -1.21
C TYR A 226 -6.65 18.35 -0.44
N CYS A 227 -6.03 18.88 0.61
CA CYS A 227 -5.16 18.12 1.49
C CYS A 227 -5.95 17.29 2.49
N LEU A 228 -6.22 16.02 2.16
CA LEU A 228 -6.96 15.12 3.04
C LEU A 228 -6.08 14.61 4.19
N LYS A 229 -6.52 14.78 5.44
CA LYS A 229 -5.88 14.16 6.61
C LYS A 229 -6.10 12.65 6.62
N LEU A 230 -5.02 11.90 6.90
CA LEU A 230 -5.14 10.46 7.14
C LEU A 230 -5.84 10.19 8.47
N VAL A 231 -6.98 9.50 8.41
CA VAL A 231 -7.76 9.08 9.58
C VAL A 231 -7.05 7.96 10.36
N VAL A 232 -6.34 7.06 9.68
CA VAL A 232 -5.71 5.88 10.31
C VAL A 232 -4.19 6.03 10.41
N PRO A 233 -3.62 6.44 11.57
CA PRO A 233 -2.18 6.65 11.72
C PRO A 233 -1.36 5.34 11.70
N ILE A 234 -2.00 4.19 11.90
CA ILE A 234 -1.31 2.89 11.94
C ILE A 234 -0.69 2.55 10.60
N VAL A 235 -1.36 2.84 9.48
CA VAL A 235 -0.85 2.46 8.15
C VAL A 235 0.37 3.28 7.76
N ASP A 236 0.37 4.59 8.03
CA ASP A 236 1.52 5.46 7.76
C ASP A 236 2.73 5.10 8.63
N ARG A 237 2.51 4.76 9.91
CA ARG A 237 3.58 4.28 10.81
C ARG A 237 4.10 2.90 10.43
N LEU A 238 3.22 1.99 10.00
CA LEU A 238 3.62 0.64 9.59
C LEU A 238 4.40 0.68 8.28
N LEU A 239 3.96 1.47 7.30
CA LEU A 239 4.64 1.62 6.02
C LEU A 239 5.99 2.33 6.19
N SER A 240 6.07 3.37 7.03
CA SER A 240 7.33 4.06 7.31
C SER A 240 8.31 3.18 8.09
N ALA A 241 7.82 2.37 9.04
CA ALA A 241 8.62 1.35 9.71
C ALA A 241 9.10 0.26 8.73
N ALA A 242 8.23 -0.21 7.84
CA ALA A 242 8.59 -1.22 6.84
C ALA A 242 9.62 -0.69 5.82
N SER A 243 9.52 0.59 5.42
CA SER A 243 10.49 1.20 4.51
C SER A 243 11.87 1.41 5.11
N SER A 244 11.99 1.49 6.44
CA SER A 244 13.31 1.55 7.09
C SER A 244 14.16 0.29 6.86
N PHE A 245 13.52 -0.84 6.55
CA PHE A 245 14.17 -2.10 6.20
C PHE A 245 14.37 -2.27 4.68
N ASN A 246 13.89 -1.33 3.88
CA ASN A 246 13.95 -1.41 2.43
C ASN A 246 15.13 -0.58 1.90
N SER A 247 16.20 -1.25 1.46
CA SER A 247 17.37 -0.61 0.85
C SER A 247 17.13 -0.10 -0.58
N ALA A 248 15.95 -0.29 -1.16
CA ALA A 248 15.59 0.16 -2.51
C ALA A 248 15.11 1.62 -2.56
N GLY A 249 15.14 2.36 -1.44
CA GLY A 249 14.85 3.80 -1.42
C GLY A 249 13.37 4.18 -1.59
N VAL A 250 12.46 3.20 -1.60
CA VAL A 250 11.02 3.45 -1.63
C VAL A 250 10.56 3.75 -0.21
N GLU A 251 10.51 5.04 0.15
CA GLU A 251 9.89 5.47 1.41
C GLU A 251 8.39 5.14 1.41
N GLY A 252 7.95 4.37 2.39
CA GLY A 252 6.57 3.93 2.53
C GLY A 252 5.77 4.95 3.33
N SER A 253 5.52 6.14 2.80
CA SER A 253 4.54 7.04 3.40
C SER A 253 3.59 7.56 2.35
N PHE A 254 2.29 7.51 2.64
CA PHE A 254 1.29 8.05 1.73
C PHE A 254 1.44 9.56 1.55
N SER A 255 1.84 10.28 2.60
CA SER A 255 2.04 11.72 2.53
C SER A 255 3.23 12.08 1.62
N ARG A 256 4.32 11.31 1.70
CA ARG A 256 5.48 11.51 0.83
C ARG A 256 5.23 11.09 -0.61
N ALA A 257 4.55 9.95 -0.81
CA ALA A 257 4.09 9.54 -2.13
C ALA A 257 3.14 10.56 -2.78
N SER A 258 2.37 11.29 -1.96
CA SER A 258 1.51 12.38 -2.45
C SER A 258 2.32 13.63 -2.78
N ALA A 259 3.35 13.95 -1.99
CA ALA A 259 4.27 15.05 -2.25
C ALA A 259 5.06 14.84 -3.55
N ASP A 260 5.52 13.62 -3.80
CA ASP A 260 6.22 13.28 -5.05
C ASP A 260 5.30 13.29 -6.28
N ALA A 261 3.98 13.19 -6.09
CA ALA A 261 2.99 13.14 -7.16
C ALA A 261 2.38 14.51 -7.52
N VAL A 262 2.57 15.54 -6.68
CA VAL A 262 1.95 16.87 -6.84
C VAL A 262 3.00 17.95 -6.65
N ASP A 263 3.26 18.74 -7.69
CA ASP A 263 4.32 19.76 -7.70
C ASP A 263 4.14 20.84 -6.61
N ASN A 264 2.90 21.22 -6.27
CA ASN A 264 2.59 22.25 -5.27
C ASN A 264 2.11 21.66 -3.93
N TYR A 265 2.65 20.49 -3.52
CA TYR A 265 2.19 19.82 -2.31
C TYR A 265 2.31 20.70 -1.05
N ASP A 266 3.43 21.42 -0.88
CA ASP A 266 3.68 22.24 0.31
C ASP A 266 2.72 23.45 0.42
N ASP A 267 2.26 23.99 -0.71
CA ASP A 267 1.30 25.10 -0.77
C ASP A 267 -0.12 24.65 -0.43
N ILE A 268 -0.48 23.39 -0.72
CA ILE A 268 -1.81 22.82 -0.47
C ILE A 268 -1.88 22.20 0.93
N CYS A 269 -0.83 21.51 1.33
CA CYS A 269 -0.69 20.86 2.64
C CYS A 269 0.15 21.71 3.59
N GLN A 270 -0.30 22.95 3.82
CA GLN A 270 0.39 23.92 4.67
C GLN A 270 0.54 23.47 6.13
N ALA A 271 1.35 24.20 6.90
CA ALA A 271 1.59 23.96 8.33
C ALA A 271 2.14 22.56 8.67
N GLY A 272 2.81 21.90 7.71
CA GLY A 272 3.40 20.58 7.91
C GLY A 272 2.36 19.46 8.08
N ARG A 273 1.14 19.66 7.59
CA ARG A 273 0.09 18.63 7.65
C ARG A 273 0.47 17.46 6.74
N ARG A 274 0.69 16.28 7.34
CA ARG A 274 0.87 15.04 6.58
C ARG A 274 -0.49 14.55 6.07
N GLY A 275 -0.74 14.77 4.79
CA GLY A 275 -2.00 14.46 4.12
C GLY A 275 -1.78 13.78 2.77
N ILE A 276 -2.89 13.35 2.16
CA ILE A 276 -2.91 12.93 0.75
C ILE A 276 -3.65 14.01 0.00
N VAL A 277 -3.04 14.56 -1.06
CA VAL A 277 -3.72 15.52 -1.93
C VAL A 277 -4.67 14.75 -2.84
N ILE A 278 -5.96 15.07 -2.74
CA ILE A 278 -6.98 14.56 -3.66
C ILE A 278 -7.42 15.67 -4.59
N THR A 279 -7.59 15.32 -5.86
CA THR A 279 -7.99 16.27 -6.91
C THR A 279 -9.38 15.94 -7.45
N SER A 280 -10.13 16.97 -7.76
CA SER A 280 -11.42 16.89 -8.43
C SER A 280 -11.56 18.01 -9.47
N GLU A 281 -12.20 17.70 -10.61
CA GLU A 281 -12.50 18.67 -11.66
C GLU A 281 -14.00 18.71 -11.91
N ALA A 282 -14.52 19.90 -12.16
CA ALA A 282 -15.92 20.11 -12.54
C ALA A 282 -16.00 21.07 -13.73
N VAL A 283 -16.96 20.81 -14.63
CA VAL A 283 -17.25 21.65 -15.80
C VAL A 283 -18.72 22.02 -15.77
N VAL A 284 -19.02 23.31 -15.86
CA VAL A 284 -20.39 23.86 -15.90
C VAL A 284 -20.45 24.98 -16.94
N ARG A 285 -21.57 25.13 -17.64
CA ARG A 285 -21.81 26.30 -18.49
C ARG A 285 -22.09 27.52 -17.62
N MET A 286 -21.44 28.64 -17.90
CA MET A 286 -21.75 29.88 -17.19
C MET A 286 -23.22 30.25 -17.34
N GLN A 287 -23.76 30.92 -16.32
CA GLN A 287 -25.10 31.50 -16.29
C GLN A 287 -25.05 33.03 -16.19
N SER A 288 -23.86 33.58 -15.96
CA SER A 288 -23.54 34.99 -15.84
C SER A 288 -22.27 35.30 -16.64
N PRO A 289 -22.00 36.54 -17.04
CA PRO A 289 -20.76 36.89 -17.73
C PRO A 289 -19.54 36.52 -16.88
N ALA A 290 -18.55 35.82 -17.44
CA ALA A 290 -17.34 35.49 -16.67
C ALA A 290 -16.48 36.74 -16.55
N LEU A 291 -16.16 37.18 -15.33
CA LEU A 291 -15.31 38.35 -15.12
C LEU A 291 -13.86 37.92 -14.94
N ARG A 292 -12.94 38.77 -15.39
CA ARG A 292 -11.52 38.65 -15.04
C ARG A 292 -11.33 39.07 -13.58
N ASP A 293 -11.50 38.11 -12.67
CA ASP A 293 -11.34 38.34 -11.23
C ASP A 293 -9.87 38.61 -10.88
N ALA A 294 -9.60 39.72 -10.21
CA ALA A 294 -8.26 40.09 -9.73
C ALA A 294 -7.79 39.22 -8.56
N ALA A 295 -8.69 38.48 -7.91
CA ALA A 295 -8.37 37.57 -6.81
C ALA A 295 -7.62 36.31 -7.27
N CYS A 296 -7.79 35.91 -8.53
CA CYS A 296 -7.05 34.80 -9.11
C CYS A 296 -5.77 35.35 -9.77
N GLY A 297 -4.60 34.80 -9.43
CA GLY A 297 -3.32 35.24 -10.00
C GLY A 297 -3.22 35.02 -11.51
N SER A 298 -2.08 35.39 -12.12
CA SER A 298 -1.86 35.22 -13.57
C SER A 298 -2.02 33.78 -14.08
N ASP A 299 -1.78 32.81 -13.19
CA ASP A 299 -1.89 31.38 -13.49
C ASP A 299 -3.30 30.83 -13.24
N MET A 300 -4.27 31.71 -13.00
CA MET A 300 -5.67 31.36 -12.66
C MET A 300 -5.78 30.46 -11.42
N GLN A 301 -4.75 30.50 -10.57
CA GLN A 301 -4.74 29.90 -9.24
C GLN A 301 -5.33 30.92 -8.28
N CYS A 302 -6.41 30.53 -7.62
CA CYS A 302 -7.08 31.34 -6.63
C CYS A 302 -6.79 30.70 -5.27
N LEU A 303 -5.89 31.35 -4.53
CA LEU A 303 -5.50 30.99 -3.16
C LEU A 303 -6.40 31.76 -2.19
#